data_AF-A0A936JJC8-F1
#
_entry.id   AF-A0A936JJC8-F1
#
_cell.length_a   1.000
_cell.length_b   1.000
_cell.length_c   1.000
_cell.angle_alpha   90.00
_cell.angle_beta   90.00
_cell.angle_gamma   90.00
#
_symmetry.space_group_name_H-M   'P 1'
#
loop_
_entity.id
_entity.type
_entity.pdbx_description
1 polymer ?
#
loop_
_entity_poly.entity_id
_entity_poly.type
_entity_poly.pdbx_seq_one_letter_code
_entity_poly.pdbx_strand_id
1 'polypeptide(L)'
;MCTAPQNFFIPKNGVVENGNLIPLDEVASRLAAKIDGLVFNEKIGPGTLGALQNPATLERLHEASQLGGTIVRPSAPVAQHGFAESRTVSPLIMQVTENQKDIYEKEWFGPIGFVIPVEDFNQGIALMAESAQTHGALSAAVYTNDDAKKEYAENELLYAGAPVAFNFTGPIWVNQSAAFSDFHGTGANPAGSASFADLSFVCNRYNVIGSREKIE
;
A
#
# COMPACT_ATOMS: atom_id res chain seq x y z
N MET A 1 2.84 -8.08 2.54
CA MET A 1 3.57 -7.94 1.27
C MET A 1 4.24 -6.57 1.30
N CYS A 2 5.42 -6.39 0.70
CA CYS A 2 6.09 -5.09 0.68
C CYS A 2 5.34 -4.01 -0.13
N THR A 3 4.42 -4.42 -1.01
CA THR A 3 3.55 -3.56 -1.83
C THR A 3 2.10 -3.49 -1.32
N ALA A 4 1.83 -3.97 -0.10
CA ALA A 4 0.49 -3.86 0.48
C ALA A 4 0.22 -2.41 0.91
N PRO A 5 -0.97 -1.85 0.63
CA PRO A 5 -1.30 -0.50 1.05
C PRO A 5 -1.49 -0.42 2.57
N GLN A 6 -0.90 0.61 3.18
CA GLN A 6 -1.05 0.92 4.60
C GLN A 6 -1.94 2.15 4.81
N ASN A 7 -1.71 3.23 4.05
CA ASN A 7 -2.32 4.53 4.28
C ASN A 7 -3.39 4.83 3.22
N PHE A 8 -4.60 5.18 3.67
CA PHE A 8 -5.76 5.52 2.84
C PHE A 8 -6.16 6.97 3.11
N PHE A 9 -5.67 7.90 2.29
CA PHE A 9 -6.01 9.32 2.39
C PHE A 9 -7.37 9.59 1.73
N ILE A 10 -8.33 10.11 2.50
CA ILE A 10 -9.72 10.30 2.03
C ILE A 10 -10.18 11.70 2.44
N PRO A 11 -10.75 12.52 1.54
CA PRO A 11 -11.26 13.84 1.90
C PRO A 11 -12.31 13.78 3.04
N LYS A 12 -12.24 14.71 3.99
CA LYS A 12 -13.14 14.82 5.15
C LYS A 12 -14.60 14.96 4.73
N ASN A 13 -14.84 15.67 3.63
CA ASN A 13 -16.16 15.85 3.06
C ASN A 13 -16.69 14.60 2.31
N GLY A 14 -15.86 13.58 2.13
CA GLY A 14 -16.19 12.36 1.39
C GLY A 14 -15.71 12.35 -0.06
N VAL A 15 -16.19 11.38 -0.82
CA VAL A 15 -15.83 11.16 -2.24
C VAL A 15 -17.08 11.12 -3.10
N VAL A 16 -16.96 11.47 -4.38
CA VAL A 16 -18.09 11.42 -5.32
C VAL A 16 -18.15 10.05 -6.00
N GLU A 17 -19.29 9.37 -5.88
CA GLU A 17 -19.62 8.12 -6.57
C GLU A 17 -20.89 8.32 -7.39
N ASN A 18 -20.81 8.15 -8.71
CA ASN A 18 -21.97 8.29 -9.62
C ASN A 18 -22.77 9.60 -9.44
N GLY A 19 -22.06 10.71 -9.17
CA GLY A 19 -22.67 12.02 -8.93
C GLY A 19 -23.18 12.27 -7.51
N ASN A 20 -23.12 11.27 -6.63
CA ASN A 20 -23.51 11.41 -5.23
C ASN A 20 -22.29 11.55 -4.33
N LEU A 21 -22.35 12.48 -3.36
CA LEU A 21 -21.32 12.59 -2.33
C LEU A 21 -21.51 11.48 -1.30
N ILE A 22 -20.51 10.61 -1.18
CA ILE A 22 -20.44 9.55 -0.17
C ILE A 22 -19.57 10.06 0.99
N PRO A 23 -20.14 10.29 2.19
CA PRO A 23 -19.38 10.81 3.33
C PRO A 23 -18.23 9.88 3.73
N LEU A 24 -17.16 10.44 4.30
CA LEU A 24 -15.99 9.71 4.78
C LEU A 24 -16.34 8.47 5.61
N ASP A 25 -17.23 8.61 6.61
CA ASP A 25 -17.62 7.52 7.50
C ASP A 25 -18.28 6.37 6.75
N GLU A 26 -19.02 6.68 5.68
CA GLU A 26 -19.64 5.68 4.83
C GLU A 26 -18.60 5.00 3.92
N VAL A 27 -17.60 5.74 3.41
CA VAL A 27 -16.48 5.14 2.67
C VAL A 27 -15.73 4.15 3.57
N ALA A 28 -15.41 4.58 4.80
CA ALA A 28 -14.70 3.76 5.78
C ALA A 28 -15.51 2.50 6.18
N SER A 29 -16.83 2.65 6.39
CA SER A 29 -17.69 1.51 6.73
C SER A 29 -17.86 0.54 5.56
N ARG A 30 -17.99 1.03 4.33
CA ARG A 30 -18.03 0.20 3.12
C ARG A 30 -16.72 -0.56 2.92
N LEU A 31 -15.56 0.06 3.16
CA LEU A 31 -14.25 -0.61 3.14
C LEU A 31 -14.19 -1.74 4.17
N ALA A 32 -14.57 -1.47 5.42
CA ALA A 32 -14.60 -2.47 6.48
C ALA A 32 -15.50 -3.66 6.13
N ALA A 33 -16.72 -3.39 5.64
CA ALA A 33 -17.67 -4.41 5.23
C ALA A 33 -17.17 -5.27 4.06
N LYS A 34 -16.46 -4.67 3.08
CA LYS A 34 -15.86 -5.41 1.97
C LYS A 34 -14.71 -6.30 2.42
N ILE A 35 -13.88 -5.82 3.36
CA ILE A 35 -12.84 -6.66 3.97
C ILE A 35 -13.50 -7.83 4.72
N ASP A 36 -14.51 -7.58 5.55
CA ASP A 36 -15.22 -8.62 6.32
C ASP A 36 -15.84 -9.69 5.42
N GLY A 37 -16.55 -9.27 4.36
CA GLY A 37 -17.15 -10.19 3.40
C GLY A 37 -16.14 -11.08 2.68
N LEU A 38 -14.89 -10.62 2.54
CA LEU A 38 -13.80 -11.41 1.96
C LEU A 38 -13.16 -12.35 2.99
N VAL A 39 -12.72 -11.79 4.12
CA VAL A 39 -11.84 -12.50 5.07
C VAL A 39 -12.59 -13.51 5.95
N PHE A 40 -13.89 -13.31 6.18
CA PHE A 40 -14.72 -14.26 6.93
C PHE A 40 -15.53 -15.20 6.04
N ASN A 41 -15.36 -15.13 4.72
CA ASN A 41 -15.90 -16.16 3.84
C ASN A 41 -15.08 -17.45 3.99
N GLU A 42 -15.72 -18.52 4.45
CA GLU A 42 -15.06 -19.81 4.76
C GLU A 42 -14.24 -20.38 3.59
N LYS A 43 -14.67 -20.14 2.34
CA LYS A 43 -14.01 -20.73 1.16
C LYS A 43 -12.78 -19.96 0.70
N ILE A 44 -12.82 -18.63 0.78
CA ILE A 44 -11.78 -17.78 0.19
C ILE A 44 -10.94 -17.08 1.25
N GLY A 45 -11.52 -16.70 2.40
CA GLY A 45 -10.85 -15.95 3.45
C GLY A 45 -9.56 -16.60 3.97
N PRO A 46 -9.60 -17.90 4.37
CA PRO A 46 -8.40 -18.58 4.86
C PRO A 46 -7.26 -18.60 3.81
N GLY A 47 -7.59 -18.90 2.55
CA GLY A 47 -6.61 -18.89 1.45
C GLY A 47 -6.07 -17.50 1.12
N THR A 48 -6.91 -16.46 1.25
CA THR A 48 -6.51 -15.06 1.00
C THR A 48 -5.58 -14.53 2.08
N LEU A 49 -5.84 -14.83 3.36
CA LEU A 49 -5.06 -14.29 4.48
C LEU A 49 -3.74 -15.02 4.71
N GLY A 50 -3.69 -16.33 4.48
CA GLY A 50 -2.57 -17.16 4.89
C GLY A 50 -2.38 -17.14 6.42
N ALA A 51 -1.14 -17.15 6.90
CA ALA A 51 -0.81 -17.07 8.32
C ALA A 51 0.23 -15.98 8.59
N LEU A 52 0.20 -15.40 9.77
CA LEU A 52 1.23 -14.47 10.22
C LEU A 52 2.57 -15.19 10.34
N GLN A 53 3.61 -14.60 9.77
CA GLN A 53 4.93 -15.22 9.69
C GLN A 53 5.63 -15.36 11.06
N ASN A 54 5.32 -14.50 12.04
CA ASN A 54 6.03 -14.38 13.32
C ASN A 54 5.08 -13.89 14.44
N PRO A 55 5.22 -14.35 15.70
CA PRO A 55 4.46 -13.82 16.85
C PRO A 55 4.51 -12.30 17.02
N ALA A 56 5.67 -11.68 16.75
CA ALA A 56 5.86 -10.23 16.87
C ALA A 56 4.95 -9.42 15.93
N THR A 57 4.50 -10.00 14.81
CA THR A 57 3.52 -9.34 13.93
C THR A 57 2.15 -9.24 14.60
N LEU A 58 1.78 -10.23 15.42
CA LEU A 58 0.54 -10.19 16.19
C LEU A 58 0.65 -9.18 17.35
N GLU A 59 1.80 -9.15 18.04
CA GLU A 59 2.08 -8.14 19.07
C GLU A 59 1.99 -6.73 18.50
N ARG A 60 2.62 -6.48 17.34
CA ARG A 60 2.55 -5.19 16.65
C ARG A 60 1.11 -4.80 16.27
N LEU A 61 0.28 -5.77 15.89
CA LEU A 61 -1.14 -5.52 15.62
C LEU A 61 -1.88 -5.11 16.90
N HIS A 62 -1.58 -5.75 18.04
CA HIS A 62 -2.12 -5.34 19.33
C HIS A 62 -1.65 -3.93 19.71
N GLU A 63 -0.37 -3.60 19.53
CA GLU A 63 0.16 -2.25 19.73
C GLU A 63 -0.58 -1.22 18.86
N ALA A 64 -0.78 -1.53 17.57
CA ALA A 64 -1.47 -0.65 16.64
C ALA A 64 -2.91 -0.32 17.07
N SER A 65 -3.60 -1.29 17.70
CA SER A 65 -4.96 -1.09 18.22
C SER A 65 -5.04 -0.11 19.40
N GLN A 66 -3.90 0.24 20.01
CA GLN A 66 -3.81 1.09 21.20
C GLN A 66 -3.23 2.49 20.91
N LEU A 67 -3.01 2.86 19.64
CA LEU A 67 -2.35 4.12 19.25
C LEU A 67 -3.23 5.38 19.41
N GLY A 68 -4.42 5.28 19.99
CA GLY A 68 -5.27 6.45 20.26
C GLY A 68 -6.06 7.00 19.07
N GLY A 69 -6.39 6.14 18.09
CA GLY A 69 -7.31 6.45 16.98
C GLY A 69 -8.67 5.75 17.12
N THR A 70 -9.55 5.94 16.14
CA THR A 70 -10.85 5.24 16.07
C THR A 70 -10.68 3.91 15.35
N ILE A 71 -11.11 2.80 15.95
CA ILE A 71 -11.14 1.51 15.25
C ILE A 71 -12.28 1.53 14.22
N VAL A 72 -11.93 1.54 12.93
CA VAL A 72 -12.89 1.41 11.81
C VAL A 72 -13.26 -0.06 11.62
N ARG A 73 -12.27 -0.96 11.72
CA ARG A 73 -12.44 -2.40 11.61
C ARG A 73 -11.48 -3.11 12.57
N PRO A 74 -11.97 -3.84 13.60
CA PRO A 74 -11.08 -4.61 14.46
C PRO A 74 -10.51 -5.83 13.72
N SER A 75 -9.33 -6.28 14.14
CA SER A 75 -8.79 -7.58 13.76
C SER A 75 -9.43 -8.68 14.60
N ALA A 76 -9.65 -9.85 14.01
CA ALA A 76 -10.09 -11.05 14.71
C ALA A 76 -9.38 -12.30 14.17
N PRO A 77 -9.24 -13.38 14.97
CA PRO A 77 -8.76 -14.67 14.48
C PRO A 77 -9.62 -15.20 13.33
N VAL A 78 -8.99 -15.85 12.35
CA VAL A 78 -9.67 -16.56 11.26
C VAL A 78 -9.17 -18.00 11.24
N ALA A 79 -10.09 -18.96 11.25
CA ALA A 79 -9.74 -20.37 11.26
C ALA A 79 -9.12 -20.82 9.92
N GLN A 80 -8.06 -21.62 10.00
CA GLN A 80 -7.47 -22.30 8.84
C GLN A 80 -7.86 -23.77 8.87
N HIS A 81 -8.54 -24.24 7.82
CA HIS A 81 -8.95 -25.64 7.73
C HIS A 81 -7.73 -26.57 7.74
N GLY A 82 -7.71 -27.53 8.69
CA GLY A 82 -6.59 -28.45 8.87
C GLY A 82 -5.43 -27.93 9.73
N PHE A 83 -5.47 -26.67 10.19
CA PHE A 83 -4.41 -26.06 10.99
C PHE A 83 -4.98 -25.33 12.22
N ALA A 84 -5.34 -26.10 13.25
CA ALA A 84 -5.98 -25.56 14.47
C ALA A 84 -5.14 -24.48 15.19
N GLU A 85 -3.81 -24.62 15.15
CA GLU A 85 -2.86 -23.72 15.80
C GLU A 85 -2.37 -22.59 14.87
N SER A 86 -3.02 -22.38 13.71
CA SER A 86 -2.61 -21.33 12.78
C SER A 86 -2.78 -19.95 13.38
N ARG A 87 -1.73 -19.12 13.29
CA ARG A 87 -1.81 -17.70 13.62
C ARG A 87 -2.34 -16.90 12.43
N THR A 88 -3.63 -17.03 12.16
CA THR A 88 -4.30 -16.26 11.10
C THR A 88 -5.26 -15.25 11.73
N VAL A 89 -5.14 -14.00 11.29
CA VAL A 89 -5.99 -12.90 11.76
C VAL A 89 -6.42 -12.03 10.58
N SER A 90 -7.58 -11.39 10.71
CA SER A 90 -8.09 -10.43 9.74
C SER A 90 -7.46 -9.03 9.92
N PRO A 91 -7.51 -8.12 8.93
CA PRO A 91 -6.79 -6.84 9.01
C PRO A 91 -7.37 -5.80 9.97
N LEU A 92 -6.54 -5.16 10.80
CA LEU A 92 -6.94 -3.99 11.58
C LEU A 92 -7.01 -2.76 10.66
N ILE A 93 -8.13 -2.02 10.68
CA ILE A 93 -8.22 -0.68 10.07
C ILE A 93 -8.51 0.34 11.17
N MET A 94 -7.58 1.28 11.33
CA MET A 94 -7.70 2.42 12.25
C MET A 94 -8.01 3.68 11.46
N GLN A 95 -8.66 4.65 12.08
CA GLN A 95 -8.72 6.02 11.61
C GLN A 95 -7.84 6.89 12.51
N VAL A 96 -6.94 7.64 11.89
CA VAL A 96 -6.04 8.61 12.52
C VAL A 96 -6.11 9.92 11.75
N THR A 97 -5.68 11.01 12.35
CA THR A 97 -5.67 12.34 11.71
C THR A 97 -4.42 12.53 10.85
N GLU A 98 -4.51 13.44 9.89
CA GLU A 98 -3.40 13.90 9.04
C GLU A 98 -2.23 14.51 9.84
N ASN A 99 -2.44 14.87 11.11
CA ASN A 99 -1.39 15.39 11.98
C ASN A 99 -0.61 14.30 12.72
N GLN A 100 -1.09 13.04 12.71
CA GLN A 100 -0.47 11.91 13.39
C GLN A 100 0.55 11.18 12.49
N LYS A 101 1.46 11.97 11.88
CA LYS A 101 2.52 11.46 10.99
C LYS A 101 3.41 10.42 11.66
N ASP A 102 3.69 10.60 12.95
CA ASP A 102 4.45 9.66 13.78
C ASP A 102 3.81 8.26 13.86
N ILE A 103 2.50 8.16 13.63
CA ILE A 103 1.76 6.91 13.54
C ILE A 103 1.80 6.35 12.12
N TYR A 104 1.26 7.08 11.14
CA TYR A 104 0.98 6.49 9.83
C TYR A 104 2.17 6.52 8.86
N GLU A 105 3.22 7.33 9.09
CA GLU A 105 4.44 7.33 8.28
C GLU A 105 5.48 6.31 8.76
N LYS A 106 5.23 5.67 9.91
CA LYS A 106 5.96 4.48 10.33
C LYS A 106 5.49 3.26 9.54
N GLU A 107 6.43 2.37 9.19
CA GLU A 107 6.07 1.05 8.65
C GLU A 107 5.43 0.15 9.73
N TRP A 108 4.19 -0.27 9.49
CA TRP A 108 3.45 -1.24 10.30
C TRP A 108 3.41 -2.59 9.60
N PHE A 109 4.51 -3.34 9.66
CA PHE A 109 4.56 -4.68 9.05
C PHE A 109 3.49 -5.60 9.65
N GLY A 110 2.52 -6.00 8.84
CA GLY A 110 1.37 -6.83 9.26
C GLY A 110 0.09 -6.38 8.56
N PRO A 111 -1.06 -6.98 8.90
CA PRO A 111 -2.34 -6.63 8.30
C PRO A 111 -2.93 -5.42 9.05
N ILE A 112 -2.30 -4.26 8.92
CA ILE A 112 -2.64 -3.00 9.60
C ILE A 112 -2.77 -1.91 8.54
N GLY A 113 -3.85 -1.14 8.58
CA GLY A 113 -4.05 0.02 7.70
C GLY A 113 -4.73 1.19 8.40
N PHE A 114 -4.57 2.39 7.82
CA PHE A 114 -5.04 3.65 8.36
C PHE A 114 -5.91 4.41 7.36
N VAL A 115 -7.15 4.71 7.74
CA VAL A 115 -7.95 5.76 7.09
C VAL A 115 -7.50 7.11 7.65
N ILE A 116 -7.12 8.02 6.76
CA ILE A 116 -6.55 9.32 7.11
C ILE A 116 -7.42 10.40 6.46
N PRO A 117 -8.29 11.06 7.23
CA PRO A 117 -9.10 12.17 6.72
C PRO A 117 -8.20 13.35 6.32
N VAL A 118 -8.31 13.79 5.07
CA VAL A 118 -7.59 14.96 4.54
C VAL A 118 -8.56 16.06 4.15
N GLU A 119 -8.12 17.30 4.04
CA GLU A 119 -8.93 18.43 3.65
C GLU A 119 -9.54 18.22 2.25
N ASP A 120 -8.70 17.84 1.29
CA ASP A 120 -9.10 17.59 -0.08
C ASP A 120 -8.16 16.60 -0.79
N PHE A 121 -8.42 16.37 -2.07
CA PHE A 121 -7.62 15.50 -2.92
C PHE A 121 -6.16 15.96 -3.01
N ASN A 122 -5.91 17.27 -3.10
CA ASN A 122 -4.57 17.82 -3.30
C ASN A 122 -3.72 17.63 -2.05
N GLN A 123 -4.29 17.85 -0.86
CA GLN A 123 -3.60 17.56 0.39
C GLN A 123 -3.27 16.06 0.50
N GLY A 124 -4.18 15.17 0.09
CA GLY A 124 -3.93 13.73 0.08
C GLY A 124 -2.73 13.34 -0.78
N ILE A 125 -2.66 13.84 -2.01
CA ILE A 125 -1.51 13.62 -2.90
C ILE A 125 -0.22 14.22 -2.34
N ALA A 126 -0.28 15.44 -1.80
CA ALA A 126 0.90 16.09 -1.22
C ALA A 126 1.48 15.28 -0.05
N LEU A 127 0.63 14.76 0.85
CA LEU A 127 1.06 13.89 1.95
C LEU A 127 1.62 12.56 1.46
N MET A 128 1.03 11.97 0.41
CA MET A 128 1.57 10.74 -0.21
C MET A 128 2.95 10.98 -0.81
N ALA A 129 3.14 12.07 -1.54
CA ALA A 129 4.40 12.43 -2.17
C ALA A 129 5.49 12.74 -1.12
N GLU A 130 5.16 13.53 -0.09
CA GLU A 130 6.06 13.84 1.03
C GLU A 130 6.51 12.56 1.76
N SER A 131 5.56 11.67 2.06
CA SER A 131 5.83 10.39 2.73
C SER A 131 6.71 9.48 1.85
N ALA A 132 6.43 9.39 0.55
CA ALA A 132 7.24 8.60 -0.37
C ALA A 132 8.67 9.14 -0.52
N GLN A 133 8.87 10.46 -0.58
CA GLN A 133 10.20 11.06 -0.63
C GLN A 133 10.99 10.84 0.65
N THR A 134 10.32 10.95 1.81
CA THR A 134 10.98 10.91 3.13
C THR A 134 11.23 9.50 3.62
N HIS A 135 10.28 8.59 3.41
CA HIS A 135 10.26 7.24 3.99
C HIS A 135 10.28 6.12 2.94
N GLY A 136 10.06 6.45 1.67
CA GLY A 136 10.03 5.48 0.59
C GLY A 136 8.65 4.87 0.36
N ALA A 137 8.37 4.51 -0.89
CA ALA A 137 7.18 3.77 -1.27
C ALA A 137 7.46 2.85 -2.47
N LEU A 138 6.98 1.61 -2.40
CA LEU A 138 7.04 0.67 -3.53
C LEU A 138 5.81 0.71 -4.42
N SER A 139 4.70 1.25 -3.91
CA SER A 139 3.42 1.24 -4.60
C SER A 139 2.52 2.36 -4.09
N ALA A 140 1.83 3.05 -5.00
CA ALA A 140 0.75 3.98 -4.71
C ALA A 140 -0.47 3.65 -5.58
N ALA A 141 -1.67 3.95 -5.08
CA ALA A 141 -2.90 3.87 -5.86
C ALA A 141 -3.73 5.13 -5.66
N VAL A 142 -4.34 5.61 -6.74
CA VAL A 142 -5.18 6.81 -6.75
C VAL A 142 -6.51 6.49 -7.45
N TYR A 143 -7.60 6.92 -6.83
CA TYR A 143 -8.96 6.75 -7.36
C TYR A 143 -9.56 8.13 -7.67
N THR A 144 -9.83 8.40 -8.94
CA THR A 144 -10.42 9.66 -9.40
C THR A 144 -11.06 9.47 -10.79
N ASN A 145 -12.16 10.17 -11.03
CA ASN A 145 -12.81 10.28 -12.35
C ASN A 145 -12.52 11.65 -13.02
N ASP A 146 -11.63 12.44 -12.43
CA ASP A 146 -11.23 13.77 -12.90
C ASP A 146 -9.82 13.68 -13.50
N ASP A 147 -9.71 13.96 -14.79
CA ASP A 147 -8.46 13.85 -15.56
C ASP A 147 -7.39 14.86 -15.09
N ALA A 148 -7.79 16.06 -14.67
CA ALA A 148 -6.85 17.05 -14.16
C ALA A 148 -6.25 16.61 -12.81
N LYS A 149 -7.08 16.01 -11.95
CA LYS A 149 -6.62 15.39 -10.70
C LYS A 149 -5.71 14.20 -10.95
N LYS A 150 -6.00 13.40 -11.98
CA LYS A 150 -5.17 12.26 -12.37
C LYS A 150 -3.78 12.72 -12.81
N GLU A 151 -3.71 13.68 -13.73
CA GLU A 151 -2.44 14.25 -14.21
C GLU A 151 -1.64 14.89 -13.07
N TYR A 152 -2.30 15.65 -12.19
CA TYR A 152 -1.68 16.21 -11.00
C TYR A 152 -1.07 15.12 -10.11
N ALA A 153 -1.83 14.09 -9.77
CA ALA A 153 -1.36 12.99 -8.93
C ALA A 153 -0.21 12.20 -9.57
N GLU A 154 -0.28 11.98 -10.89
CA GLU A 154 0.79 11.31 -11.64
C GLU A 154 2.09 12.10 -11.55
N ASN A 155 2.06 13.40 -11.81
CA ASN A 155 3.25 14.25 -11.74
C ASN A 155 3.87 14.23 -10.34
N GLU A 156 3.07 14.52 -9.30
CA GLU A 156 3.60 14.62 -7.92
C GLU A 156 4.22 13.30 -7.43
N LEU A 157 3.57 12.17 -7.69
CA LEU A 157 4.05 10.86 -7.24
C LEU A 157 5.27 10.38 -8.04
N LEU A 158 5.32 10.65 -9.35
CA LEU A 158 6.51 10.35 -10.16
C LEU A 158 7.71 11.20 -9.73
N TYR A 159 7.51 12.49 -9.44
CA TYR A 159 8.57 13.34 -8.88
C TYR A 159 9.03 12.87 -7.49
N ALA A 160 8.13 12.26 -6.71
CA ALA A 160 8.47 11.58 -5.46
C ALA A 160 9.16 10.21 -5.64
N GLY A 161 9.36 9.76 -6.88
CA GLY A 161 9.97 8.47 -7.19
C GLY A 161 9.08 7.27 -6.85
N ALA A 162 7.76 7.46 -6.71
CA ALA A 162 6.80 6.43 -6.39
C ALA A 162 5.98 6.02 -7.63
N PRO A 163 5.85 4.71 -7.94
CA PRO A 163 4.96 4.27 -9.01
C PRO A 163 3.50 4.41 -8.57
N VAL A 164 2.61 4.79 -9.49
CA VAL A 164 1.18 5.02 -9.21
C VAL A 164 0.28 4.19 -10.14
N ALA A 165 -0.69 3.52 -9.54
CA ALA A 165 -1.79 2.83 -10.22
C ALA A 165 -3.07 3.67 -10.13
N PHE A 166 -3.81 3.80 -11.23
CA PHE A 166 -5.06 4.57 -11.25
C PHE A 166 -6.27 3.66 -11.43
N ASN A 167 -7.29 3.86 -10.58
CA ASN A 167 -8.62 3.23 -10.71
C ASN A 167 -8.58 1.69 -10.83
N PHE A 168 -7.78 1.03 -9.99
CA PHE A 168 -7.73 -0.44 -9.90
C PHE A 168 -9.00 -0.98 -9.22
N THR A 169 -10.09 -1.07 -9.99
CA THR A 169 -11.40 -1.58 -9.52
C THR A 169 -11.73 -2.97 -10.05
N GLY A 170 -10.78 -3.61 -10.75
CA GLY A 170 -10.91 -4.92 -11.38
C GLY A 170 -10.25 -6.04 -10.58
N PRO A 171 -9.83 -7.14 -11.25
CA PRO A 171 -9.16 -8.27 -10.61
C PRO A 171 -7.66 -8.05 -10.36
N ILE A 172 -7.13 -6.88 -10.73
CA ILE A 172 -5.74 -6.50 -10.52
C ILE A 172 -5.68 -5.58 -9.30
N TRP A 173 -4.76 -5.87 -8.39
CA TRP A 173 -4.58 -5.12 -7.15
C TRP A 173 -3.20 -4.45 -7.11
N VAL A 174 -3.11 -3.34 -6.38
CA VAL A 174 -1.87 -2.54 -6.26
C VAL A 174 -0.67 -3.33 -5.75
N ASN A 175 -0.91 -4.43 -5.04
CA ASN A 175 0.15 -5.29 -4.50
C ASN A 175 0.78 -6.22 -5.55
N GLN A 176 0.18 -6.37 -6.74
CA GLN A 176 0.65 -7.25 -7.81
C GLN A 176 1.59 -6.51 -8.75
N SER A 177 2.61 -7.23 -9.22
CA SER A 177 3.53 -6.80 -10.28
C SER A 177 3.89 -8.00 -11.15
N ALA A 178 3.90 -7.83 -12.46
CA ALA A 178 4.27 -8.85 -13.44
C ALA A 178 5.72 -8.66 -13.90
N ALA A 179 6.51 -9.72 -13.84
CA ALA A 179 7.83 -9.75 -14.45
C ALA A 179 7.74 -9.40 -15.94
N PHE A 180 8.80 -8.76 -16.47
CA PHE A 180 8.88 -8.29 -17.86
C PHE A 180 7.92 -7.14 -18.23
N SER A 181 7.22 -6.56 -17.24
CA SER A 181 6.35 -5.37 -17.42
C SER A 181 6.61 -4.36 -16.32
N ASP A 182 6.42 -4.79 -15.07
CA ASP A 182 6.33 -3.89 -13.93
C ASP A 182 7.65 -3.87 -13.17
N PHE A 183 8.27 -2.70 -13.08
CA PHE A 183 9.47 -2.49 -12.29
C PHE A 183 9.10 -2.50 -10.80
N HIS A 184 9.62 -3.48 -10.06
CA HIS A 184 9.43 -3.54 -8.62
C HIS A 184 10.48 -2.67 -7.92
N GLY A 185 10.04 -1.57 -7.31
CA GLY A 185 10.94 -0.52 -6.80
C GLY A 185 11.52 0.34 -7.92
N THR A 186 11.78 1.60 -7.63
CA THR A 186 12.24 2.58 -8.64
C THR A 186 13.73 2.89 -8.53
N GLY A 187 14.35 2.65 -7.37
CA GLY A 187 15.69 3.17 -7.08
C GLY A 187 15.73 4.66 -6.76
N ALA A 188 14.58 5.35 -6.75
CA ALA A 188 14.49 6.80 -6.68
C ALA A 188 13.97 7.34 -5.33
N ASN A 189 13.64 6.47 -4.38
CA ASN A 189 13.18 6.85 -3.04
C ASN A 189 13.74 5.89 -1.96
N PRO A 190 13.61 6.19 -0.66
CA PRO A 190 14.21 5.39 0.41
C PRO A 190 13.76 3.92 0.52
N ALA A 191 12.72 3.49 -0.20
CA ALA A 191 12.26 2.09 -0.17
C ALA A 191 13.23 1.12 -0.86
N GLY A 192 14.14 1.62 -1.69
CA GLY A 192 15.17 0.81 -2.31
C GLY A 192 16.04 1.62 -3.27
N SER A 193 17.31 1.23 -3.39
CA SER A 193 18.29 1.91 -4.24
C SER A 193 18.42 1.32 -5.65
N ALA A 194 17.54 0.40 -6.02
CA ALA A 194 17.54 -0.26 -7.33
C ALA A 194 16.13 -0.68 -7.75
N SER A 195 15.94 -0.89 -9.04
CA SER A 195 14.73 -1.46 -9.63
C SER A 195 14.92 -2.94 -9.97
N PHE A 196 13.86 -3.75 -9.81
CA PHE A 196 13.83 -5.17 -10.17
C PHE A 196 12.93 -5.38 -11.40
N ALA A 197 13.49 -5.53 -12.60
CA ALA A 197 14.90 -5.31 -12.94
C ALA A 197 15.05 -4.40 -14.16
N ASP A 198 15.98 -3.47 -14.09
CA ASP A 198 16.44 -2.65 -15.22
C ASP A 198 17.92 -2.93 -15.54
N LEU A 199 18.50 -2.18 -16.49
CA LEU A 199 19.91 -2.33 -16.84
C LEU A 199 20.87 -1.98 -15.69
N SER A 200 20.54 -0.96 -14.89
CA SER A 200 21.37 -0.51 -13.76
C SER A 200 21.54 -1.62 -12.71
N PHE A 201 20.52 -2.49 -12.57
CA PHE A 201 20.55 -3.63 -11.67
C PHE A 201 21.65 -4.65 -11.99
N VAL A 202 22.09 -4.76 -13.24
CA VAL A 202 23.02 -5.81 -13.70
C VAL A 202 24.33 -5.30 -14.28
N CYS A 203 24.36 -4.12 -14.90
CA CYS A 203 25.51 -3.66 -15.69
C CYS A 203 26.80 -3.45 -14.88
N ASN A 204 26.70 -3.20 -13.57
CA ASN A 204 27.88 -3.03 -12.70
C ASN A 204 28.35 -4.32 -12.01
N ARG A 205 27.82 -5.50 -12.41
CA ARG A 205 28.21 -6.80 -11.82
C ARG A 205 29.39 -7.48 -12.53
N TYR A 206 29.85 -6.94 -13.65
CA TYR A 206 30.98 -7.45 -14.40
C TYR A 206 31.78 -6.30 -15.04
N ASN A 207 33.01 -6.61 -15.48
CA ASN A 207 33.86 -5.69 -16.22
C ASN A 207 34.26 -6.31 -17.56
N VAL A 208 34.61 -5.47 -18.54
CA VAL A 208 35.12 -5.91 -19.85
C VAL A 208 36.62 -5.64 -19.91
N ILE A 209 37.42 -6.69 -20.13
CA ILE A 209 38.88 -6.61 -20.26
C ILE A 209 39.25 -6.93 -21.70
N GLY A 210 39.89 -5.99 -22.40
CA GLY A 210 40.29 -6.15 -23.80
C GLY A 210 41.71 -6.67 -23.98
N SER A 211 41.92 -7.51 -24.99
CA SER A 211 43.23 -7.87 -25.54
C SER A 211 43.30 -7.39 -27.00
N ARG A 212 44.49 -6.97 -27.45
CA ARG A 212 44.72 -6.53 -28.84
C ARG A 212 46.10 -6.97 -29.32
N GLU A 213 46.17 -7.35 -30.59
CA GLU A 213 47.39 -7.77 -31.28
C GLU A 213 47.50 -7.03 -32.63
N LYS A 214 48.73 -6.73 -33.06
CA LYS A 214 49.00 -6.21 -34.40
C LYS A 214 48.99 -7.38 -35.38
N ILE A 215 48.12 -7.34 -36.39
CA ILE A 215 48.13 -8.30 -37.50
C ILE A 215 48.94 -7.70 -38.67
N GLU A 216 49.81 -8.50 -39.29
CA GLU A 216 50.55 -8.15 -40.52
C GLU A 216 49.71 -8.29 -41.78
#